data_AF-A0A4Y3HSY1-F1
#
_entry.id   AF-A0A4Y3HSY1-F1
#
_cell.length_a   1.000
_cell.length_b   1.000
_cell.length_c   1.000
_cell.angle_alpha   90.00
_cell.angle_beta   90.00
_cell.angle_gamma   90.00
#
_symmetry.space_group_name_H-M   'P 1'
#
loop_
_entity.id
_entity.type
_entity.pdbx_description
1 polymer ?
#
loop_
_entity_poly.entity_id
_entity_poly.type
_entity_poly.pdbx_seq_one_letter_code
_entity_poly.pdbx_strand_id
1 'polypeptide(L)'
;MKASKTAIAVAISSAFLFGCDFDIGDENNEITPPPEVTPPPSEVYSIENVYWDMVSDTTALSLSGTQPYLFANDEEGTRALSIYTGDVANGYTFESSSYSADEEGSVSFDGNQCTYTVANSELDMSCTKDGVATTYSATEIEDEDVITALENATDGKPTTVEEVNAAIASAQDGDIIGLSASGTFNTGVIELNKAVTLDGAGLATVIGDACIDVTAAGAAIKGITFANTNLAGCFGRESAGTSDNETGAIVIGKIGKDSDPVVLENLKFDANDITEDDLGTKKASWLFSRGYFTLDDSEFVGLSGSFQNNAIRINCSSDNGRFGSAITNNTFTINAGGSDVGGIKVGDSSSAIIKPSEDNLTCNVTIESNTFIGYKTLLSAENTSDIRNTAIYAQPSAVNTASGKENILE
;
A
#
# COMPACT_ATOMS: atom_id res chain seq x y z
N MET A 1 -31.01 49.61 16.14
CA MET A 1 -30.39 50.50 15.12
C MET A 1 -29.35 49.67 14.40
N LYS A 2 -29.17 49.70 13.08
CA LYS A 2 -29.90 50.35 11.96
C LYS A 2 -29.81 49.37 10.76
N ALA A 3 -30.79 49.36 9.87
CA ALA A 3 -30.69 48.58 8.64
C ALA A 3 -29.78 49.25 7.60
N SER A 4 -29.22 48.46 6.68
CA SER A 4 -29.02 48.91 5.30
C SER A 4 -29.09 47.73 4.33
N LYS A 5 -29.92 47.87 3.30
CA LYS A 5 -29.80 47.10 2.05
C LYS A 5 -28.88 47.89 1.13
N THR A 6 -28.08 47.22 0.32
CA THR A 6 -27.50 47.84 -0.87
C THR A 6 -27.57 46.84 -2.02
N ALA A 7 -28.37 47.17 -3.03
CA ALA A 7 -28.29 46.56 -4.35
C ALA A 7 -27.43 47.48 -5.23
N ILE A 8 -26.61 46.91 -6.11
CA ILE A 8 -25.99 47.63 -7.22
C ILE A 8 -26.45 46.94 -8.50
N ALA A 9 -26.92 47.75 -9.45
CA ALA A 9 -27.45 47.28 -10.72
C ALA A 9 -26.41 47.40 -11.83
N VAL A 10 -26.57 46.47 -12.79
CA VAL A 10 -26.05 46.42 -14.16
C VAL A 10 -25.66 47.77 -14.79
N ALA A 11 -24.55 47.77 -15.54
CA ALA A 11 -24.33 48.67 -16.66
C ALA A 11 -24.03 47.87 -17.94
N ILE A 12 -24.96 47.89 -18.89
CA ILE A 12 -24.75 47.42 -20.27
C ILE A 12 -24.08 48.58 -21.02
N SER A 13 -22.92 48.36 -21.64
CA SER A 13 -22.30 49.34 -22.54
C SER A 13 -22.76 49.11 -23.99
N SER A 14 -23.14 50.21 -24.63
CA SER A 14 -23.87 50.24 -25.90
C SER A 14 -23.00 50.05 -27.15
N ALA A 15 -23.64 49.57 -28.21
CA ALA A 15 -23.10 49.52 -29.56
C ALA A 15 -22.66 50.90 -30.09
N PHE A 16 -21.64 50.90 -30.95
CA PHE A 16 -21.33 52.02 -31.84
C PHE A 16 -21.63 51.64 -33.29
N LEU A 17 -22.60 52.36 -33.88
CA LEU A 17 -22.88 52.32 -35.31
C LEU A 17 -22.13 53.46 -36.00
N PHE A 18 -21.41 53.15 -37.08
CA PHE A 18 -21.15 54.09 -38.16
C PHE A 18 -21.24 53.35 -39.50
N GLY A 19 -22.40 53.45 -40.13
CA GLY A 19 -22.55 53.12 -41.54
C GLY A 19 -22.30 54.36 -42.38
N CYS A 20 -21.43 54.24 -43.39
CA CYS A 20 -21.39 55.17 -44.52
C CYS A 20 -21.72 54.38 -45.78
N ASP A 21 -22.79 54.85 -46.42
CA ASP A 21 -23.37 54.41 -47.68
C ASP A 21 -22.37 54.51 -48.85
N PHE A 22 -22.33 53.50 -49.71
CA PHE A 22 -21.72 53.57 -51.05
C PHE A 22 -22.47 52.66 -52.02
N ASP A 23 -23.56 53.17 -52.58
CA ASP A 23 -24.31 52.61 -53.69
C ASP A 23 -23.66 52.95 -55.04
N ILE A 24 -23.25 51.93 -55.80
CA ILE A 24 -23.19 51.95 -57.28
C ILE A 24 -23.61 50.57 -57.82
N GLY A 25 -24.88 50.48 -58.25
CA GLY A 25 -25.21 50.22 -59.67
C GLY A 25 -25.26 48.77 -60.18
N ASP A 26 -26.46 48.40 -60.62
CA ASP A 26 -26.83 47.23 -61.42
C ASP A 26 -25.86 46.86 -62.56
N GLU A 27 -25.66 45.56 -62.82
CA GLU A 27 -26.09 44.89 -64.08
C GLU A 27 -26.04 43.36 -63.92
N ASN A 28 -27.20 42.69 -63.85
CA ASN A 28 -27.62 41.50 -64.64
C ASN A 28 -28.72 40.70 -63.94
N ASN A 29 -29.77 40.38 -64.72
CA ASN A 29 -31.02 39.83 -64.22
C ASN A 29 -31.21 38.39 -64.73
N GLU A 30 -30.75 37.39 -63.95
CA GLU A 30 -31.13 35.99 -64.15
C GLU A 30 -31.92 35.45 -62.95
N ILE A 31 -33.05 34.82 -63.24
CA ILE A 31 -33.96 34.25 -62.25
C ILE A 31 -33.52 32.79 -61.99
N THR A 32 -32.87 32.56 -60.85
CA THR A 32 -32.54 31.22 -60.34
C THR A 32 -33.41 30.86 -59.13
N PRO A 33 -33.68 29.55 -58.90
CA PRO A 33 -34.62 29.10 -57.86
C PRO A 33 -34.15 29.43 -56.44
N PRO A 34 -35.05 29.43 -55.43
CA PRO A 34 -34.68 29.77 -54.06
C PRO A 34 -33.54 28.86 -53.57
N PRO A 35 -32.53 29.42 -52.86
CA PRO A 35 -31.43 28.62 -52.36
C PRO A 35 -31.94 27.55 -51.39
N GLU A 36 -31.47 26.33 -51.62
CA GLU A 36 -31.62 25.21 -50.70
C GLU A 36 -31.05 25.62 -49.34
N VAL A 37 -31.84 25.50 -48.28
CA VAL A 37 -31.38 25.78 -46.92
C VAL A 37 -30.51 24.61 -46.49
N THR A 38 -29.25 24.63 -46.91
CA THR A 38 -28.22 23.86 -46.23
C THR A 38 -28.21 24.31 -44.77
N PRO A 39 -28.42 23.41 -43.79
CA PRO A 39 -28.12 23.75 -42.41
C PRO A 39 -26.65 24.22 -42.34
N PRO A 40 -26.28 25.11 -41.40
CA PRO A 40 -24.87 25.39 -41.17
C PRO A 40 -24.16 24.06 -40.91
N PRO A 41 -22.91 23.89 -41.37
CA PRO A 41 -22.17 22.68 -41.04
C PRO A 41 -22.16 22.55 -39.52
N SER A 42 -22.77 21.47 -39.01
CA SER A 42 -22.42 21.00 -37.70
C SER A 42 -20.93 20.71 -37.75
N GLU A 43 -20.14 21.42 -36.95
CA GLU A 43 -18.74 21.07 -36.73
C GLU A 43 -18.72 19.71 -36.02
N VAL A 44 -18.79 18.65 -36.82
CA VAL A 44 -18.41 17.33 -36.39
C VAL A 44 -16.89 17.41 -36.22
N TYR A 45 -16.45 17.51 -34.97
CA TYR A 45 -15.05 17.36 -34.62
C TYR A 45 -14.63 15.92 -34.91
N SER A 46 -14.28 15.66 -36.16
CA SER A 46 -13.68 14.40 -36.60
C SER A 46 -12.26 14.32 -36.03
N ILE A 47 -12.10 13.60 -34.93
CA ILE A 47 -10.79 13.34 -34.34
C ILE A 47 -10.21 12.11 -35.07
N GLU A 48 -9.32 12.34 -36.02
CA GLU A 48 -8.60 11.27 -36.73
C GLU A 48 -7.39 10.77 -35.89
N ASN A 49 -7.24 9.43 -35.77
CA ASN A 49 -6.03 8.64 -35.39
C ASN A 49 -5.71 8.53 -33.85
N VAL A 50 -5.60 7.35 -33.15
CA VAL A 50 -4.76 6.09 -33.24
C VAL A 50 -3.53 6.13 -32.27
N TYR A 51 -3.12 5.15 -31.42
CA TYR A 51 -3.57 3.80 -30.92
C TYR A 51 -2.88 3.51 -29.52
N TRP A 52 -2.74 2.25 -29.02
CA TRP A 52 -1.53 1.60 -28.39
C TRP A 52 -1.81 0.50 -27.29
N ASP A 53 -0.78 -0.30 -26.94
CA ASP A 53 -0.77 -1.66 -26.31
C ASP A 53 0.32 -1.77 -25.19
N MET A 54 0.13 -2.35 -23.98
CA MET A 54 0.49 -3.75 -23.61
C MET A 54 0.07 -4.21 -22.17
N VAL A 55 -0.63 -5.35 -22.10
CA VAL A 55 -0.50 -6.55 -21.19
C VAL A 55 -0.63 -6.48 -19.63
N SER A 56 -1.79 -6.98 -19.17
CA SER A 56 -2.12 -7.89 -18.02
C SER A 56 -2.26 -7.46 -16.54
N ASP A 57 -3.43 -7.88 -15.99
CA ASP A 57 -3.80 -8.26 -14.61
C ASP A 57 -3.68 -7.26 -13.44
N THR A 58 -4.83 -6.72 -13.00
CA THR A 58 -5.55 -7.24 -11.81
C THR A 58 -6.97 -6.65 -11.70
N THR A 59 -7.83 -7.26 -10.87
CA THR A 59 -9.29 -7.02 -10.77
C THR A 59 -9.69 -5.78 -9.97
N ALA A 60 -10.75 -5.07 -10.37
CA ALA A 60 -11.37 -3.97 -9.62
C ALA A 60 -12.89 -4.17 -9.37
N LEU A 61 -13.41 -3.54 -8.31
CA LEU A 61 -14.79 -3.70 -7.85
C LEU A 61 -15.76 -2.70 -8.50
N SER A 62 -17.06 -3.01 -8.46
CA SER A 62 -18.08 -2.27 -9.23
C SER A 62 -18.31 -0.83 -8.77
N LEU A 63 -18.28 0.11 -9.72
CA LEU A 63 -18.72 1.48 -9.52
C LEU A 63 -19.95 1.77 -10.39
N SER A 64 -20.91 2.53 -9.85
CA SER A 64 -22.07 3.04 -10.58
C SER A 64 -22.36 4.49 -10.24
N GLY A 65 -22.32 5.35 -11.25
CA GLY A 65 -22.54 6.80 -11.13
C GLY A 65 -21.93 7.55 -12.31
N THR A 66 -22.26 8.82 -12.47
CA THR A 66 -21.51 9.73 -13.35
C THR A 66 -20.13 9.99 -12.76
N GLN A 67 -19.09 9.58 -13.47
CA GLN A 67 -17.70 9.74 -13.05
C GLN A 67 -17.02 10.88 -13.84
N PRO A 68 -16.02 11.57 -13.29
CA PRO A 68 -15.16 12.42 -14.08
C PRO A 68 -14.25 11.59 -15.00
N TYR A 69 -13.78 12.14 -16.11
CA TYR A 69 -12.66 11.58 -16.89
C TYR A 69 -11.71 12.66 -17.40
N LEU A 70 -10.50 12.26 -17.83
CA LEU A 70 -9.51 13.11 -18.48
C LEU A 70 -8.92 12.38 -19.70
N PHE A 71 -8.75 13.10 -20.82
CA PHE A 71 -7.84 12.72 -21.89
C PHE A 71 -6.51 13.44 -21.74
N ALA A 72 -5.46 12.71 -21.36
CA ALA A 72 -4.09 13.22 -21.39
C ALA A 72 -3.43 12.82 -22.73
N ASN A 73 -2.69 13.74 -23.35
CA ASN A 73 -1.74 13.37 -24.40
C ASN A 73 -0.37 13.11 -23.76
N ASP A 74 0.30 12.03 -24.14
CA ASP A 74 1.74 11.89 -23.87
C ASP A 74 2.59 12.76 -24.83
N GLU A 75 3.90 12.80 -24.60
CA GLU A 75 4.83 13.56 -25.47
C GLU A 75 4.93 13.00 -26.90
N GLU A 76 4.43 11.79 -27.17
CA GLU A 76 4.44 11.12 -28.48
C GLU A 76 3.12 11.29 -29.26
N GLY A 77 2.08 11.85 -28.63
CA GLY A 77 0.77 12.11 -29.21
C GLY A 77 -0.27 11.01 -28.96
N THR A 78 0.01 10.05 -28.08
CA THR A 78 -0.94 9.05 -27.60
C THR A 78 -1.97 9.69 -26.68
N ARG A 79 -3.26 9.38 -26.87
CA ARG A 79 -4.33 9.73 -25.91
C ARG A 79 -4.51 8.64 -24.86
N ALA A 80 -4.24 8.95 -23.60
CA ALA A 80 -4.61 8.11 -22.46
C ALA A 80 -5.99 8.54 -21.91
N LEU A 81 -6.89 7.58 -21.69
CA LEU A 81 -8.17 7.80 -21.01
C LEU A 81 -8.04 7.44 -19.52
N SER A 82 -8.16 8.44 -18.65
CA SER A 82 -8.25 8.27 -17.21
C SER A 82 -9.69 8.44 -16.75
N ILE A 83 -10.30 7.40 -16.17
CA ILE A 83 -11.65 7.47 -15.56
C ILE A 83 -11.46 7.56 -14.03
N TYR A 84 -12.04 8.59 -13.39
CA TYR A 84 -11.86 8.82 -11.96
C TYR A 84 -12.99 8.19 -11.14
N THR A 85 -12.62 7.42 -10.11
CA THR A 85 -13.53 6.56 -9.36
C THR A 85 -13.51 6.91 -7.87
N GLY A 86 -14.66 7.00 -7.19
CA GLY A 86 -14.69 7.22 -5.73
C GLY A 86 -16.06 7.62 -5.17
N ASP A 87 -16.18 7.62 -3.84
CA ASP A 87 -17.38 8.05 -3.09
C ASP A 87 -17.07 9.28 -2.22
N VAL A 88 -17.86 10.34 -2.42
CA VAL A 88 -17.79 11.62 -1.71
C VAL A 88 -17.93 11.46 -0.18
N ALA A 89 -18.54 10.37 0.29
CA ALA A 89 -18.75 10.11 1.71
C ALA A 89 -17.55 9.48 2.46
N ASN A 90 -16.61 8.84 1.75
CA ASN A 90 -15.56 8.00 2.35
C ASN A 90 -14.12 8.52 2.10
N GLY A 91 -13.99 9.68 1.45
CA GLY A 91 -12.71 10.19 0.94
C GLY A 91 -12.45 9.69 -0.47
N TYR A 92 -11.83 10.52 -1.32
CA TYR A 92 -11.45 10.11 -2.66
C TYR A 92 -10.33 9.08 -2.58
N THR A 93 -10.63 7.83 -2.94
CA THR A 93 -9.65 6.76 -3.12
C THR A 93 -9.37 6.56 -4.60
N PHE A 94 -8.09 6.67 -4.95
CA PHE A 94 -7.60 6.59 -6.32
C PHE A 94 -7.47 5.14 -6.77
N GLU A 95 -8.16 4.79 -7.85
CA GLU A 95 -7.80 3.65 -8.70
C GLU A 95 -7.50 4.20 -10.10
N SER A 96 -6.26 4.66 -10.29
CA SER A 96 -5.76 5.10 -11.60
C SER A 96 -5.48 3.88 -12.48
N SER A 97 -6.53 3.36 -13.11
CA SER A 97 -6.40 2.33 -14.13
C SER A 97 -6.13 2.98 -15.49
N SER A 98 -4.95 2.73 -16.04
CA SER A 98 -4.65 3.01 -17.45
C SER A 98 -5.23 1.89 -18.31
N TYR A 99 -5.86 2.25 -19.42
CA TYR A 99 -6.55 1.30 -20.31
C TYR A 99 -5.97 1.33 -21.73
N SER A 100 -5.86 0.17 -22.35
CA SER A 100 -5.48 -0.01 -23.77
C SER A 100 -6.67 -0.38 -24.66
N ALA A 101 -6.52 -0.17 -25.96
CA ALA A 101 -7.58 -0.27 -26.96
C ALA A 101 -7.09 -0.98 -28.23
N ASP A 102 -7.77 -2.06 -28.63
CA ASP A 102 -7.43 -2.85 -29.83
C ASP A 102 -7.96 -2.23 -31.13
N GLU A 103 -9.13 -1.57 -31.07
CA GLU A 103 -9.82 -0.92 -32.19
C GLU A 103 -10.44 0.44 -31.76
N GLU A 104 -10.69 1.34 -32.71
CA GLU A 104 -11.31 2.65 -32.45
C GLU A 104 -12.67 2.51 -31.74
N GLY A 105 -12.86 3.24 -30.63
CA GLY A 105 -14.07 3.13 -29.83
C GLY A 105 -14.20 1.80 -29.07
N SER A 106 -13.10 1.09 -28.82
CA SER A 106 -13.02 -0.06 -27.91
C SER A 106 -11.99 0.17 -26.80
N VAL A 107 -12.16 -0.47 -25.65
CA VAL A 107 -11.23 -0.37 -24.50
C VAL A 107 -11.33 -1.63 -23.63
N SER A 108 -10.21 -2.09 -23.06
CA SER A 108 -10.20 -3.19 -22.09
C SER A 108 -10.31 -2.63 -20.66
N PHE A 109 -11.47 -2.79 -20.02
CA PHE A 109 -11.75 -2.30 -18.65
C PHE A 109 -12.11 -3.49 -17.74
N ASP A 110 -11.39 -3.62 -16.60
CA ASP A 110 -11.59 -4.72 -15.63
C ASP A 110 -11.62 -6.12 -16.30
N GLY A 111 -10.74 -6.34 -17.28
CA GLY A 111 -10.64 -7.58 -18.06
C GLY A 111 -11.76 -7.82 -19.08
N ASN A 112 -12.66 -6.86 -19.32
CA ASN A 112 -13.75 -6.95 -20.30
C ASN A 112 -13.48 -6.03 -21.49
N GLN A 113 -13.80 -6.49 -22.71
CA GLN A 113 -13.93 -5.56 -23.83
C GLN A 113 -15.18 -4.70 -23.64
N CYS A 114 -14.97 -3.40 -23.77
CA CYS A 114 -15.99 -2.37 -23.78
C CYS A 114 -15.91 -1.59 -25.09
N THR A 115 -17.01 -1.01 -25.51
CA THR A 115 -17.02 0.02 -26.56
C THR A 115 -17.34 1.38 -25.96
N TYR A 116 -16.80 2.45 -26.53
CA TYR A 116 -17.05 3.81 -26.06
C TYR A 116 -17.31 4.79 -27.20
N THR A 117 -17.91 5.93 -26.87
CA THR A 117 -18.15 7.06 -27.75
C THR A 117 -17.95 8.34 -26.94
N VAL A 118 -17.32 9.35 -27.54
CA VAL A 118 -17.17 10.67 -26.92
C VAL A 118 -17.87 11.70 -27.79
N ALA A 119 -18.74 12.50 -27.18
CA ALA A 119 -19.43 13.60 -27.85
C ALA A 119 -19.64 14.76 -26.87
N ASN A 120 -19.29 15.99 -27.25
CA ASN A 120 -19.47 17.20 -26.43
C ASN A 120 -18.87 17.10 -25.01
N SER A 121 -17.67 16.52 -24.89
CA SER A 121 -17.01 16.28 -23.59
C SER A 121 -17.77 15.32 -22.65
N GLU A 122 -18.70 14.52 -23.18
CA GLU A 122 -19.34 13.38 -22.51
C GLU A 122 -18.83 12.07 -23.10
N LEU A 123 -18.43 11.13 -22.23
CA LEU A 123 -18.02 9.76 -22.54
C LEU A 123 -19.17 8.80 -22.22
N ASP A 124 -19.70 8.13 -23.23
CA ASP A 124 -20.57 6.96 -23.09
C ASP A 124 -19.75 5.69 -23.32
N MET A 125 -19.71 4.78 -22.36
CA MET A 125 -18.99 3.49 -22.46
C MET A 125 -19.91 2.31 -22.12
N SER A 126 -19.80 1.21 -22.84
CA SER A 126 -20.60 0.00 -22.71
C SER A 126 -19.72 -1.25 -22.67
N CYS A 127 -19.66 -1.90 -21.51
CA CYS A 127 -18.90 -3.13 -21.28
C CYS A 127 -19.83 -4.36 -21.30
N THR A 128 -19.31 -5.52 -21.68
CA THR A 128 -20.01 -6.81 -21.47
C THR A 128 -19.29 -7.64 -20.43
N LYS A 129 -19.86 -7.78 -19.23
CA LYS A 129 -19.33 -8.59 -18.12
C LYS A 129 -20.30 -9.71 -17.78
N ASP A 130 -19.82 -10.95 -17.74
CA ASP A 130 -20.64 -12.16 -17.49
C ASP A 130 -21.89 -12.30 -18.38
N GLY A 131 -21.86 -11.74 -19.60
CA GLY A 131 -22.99 -11.71 -20.54
C GLY A 131 -24.05 -10.64 -20.24
N VAL A 132 -23.80 -9.74 -19.28
CA VAL A 132 -24.61 -8.56 -18.98
C VAL A 132 -23.94 -7.32 -19.56
N ALA A 133 -24.71 -6.48 -20.26
CA ALA A 133 -24.24 -5.19 -20.72
C ALA A 133 -24.33 -4.15 -19.59
N THR A 134 -23.21 -3.49 -19.29
CA THR A 134 -23.08 -2.44 -18.26
C THR A 134 -22.66 -1.14 -18.93
N THR A 135 -23.42 -0.07 -18.71
CA THR A 135 -23.16 1.26 -19.28
C THR A 135 -22.60 2.21 -18.24
N TYR A 136 -21.63 3.02 -18.65
CA TYR A 136 -20.95 4.05 -17.89
C TYR A 136 -21.10 5.38 -18.65
N SER A 137 -21.29 6.47 -17.90
CA SER A 137 -21.38 7.82 -18.44
C SER A 137 -20.46 8.73 -17.65
N ALA A 138 -19.61 9.50 -18.30
CA ALA A 138 -18.63 10.36 -17.65
C ALA A 138 -18.50 11.72 -18.36
N THR A 139 -18.01 12.74 -17.67
CA THR A 139 -17.81 14.09 -18.21
C THR A 139 -16.34 14.50 -18.11
N GLU A 140 -15.81 15.13 -19.15
CA GLU A 140 -14.43 15.58 -19.22
C GLU A 140 -14.17 16.69 -18.19
N ILE A 141 -13.04 16.61 -17.51
CA ILE A 141 -12.55 17.71 -16.68
C ILE A 141 -11.65 18.58 -17.55
N GLU A 142 -12.08 19.82 -17.81
CA GLU A 142 -11.30 20.84 -18.54
C GLU A 142 -10.70 21.91 -17.59
N ASP A 143 -11.03 21.86 -16.30
CA ASP A 143 -10.58 22.81 -15.29
C ASP A 143 -9.23 22.37 -14.71
N GLU A 144 -8.15 23.04 -15.09
CA GLU A 144 -6.77 22.74 -14.68
C GLU A 144 -6.56 22.79 -13.16
N ASP A 145 -7.29 23.64 -12.42
CA ASP A 145 -7.22 23.68 -10.95
C ASP A 145 -7.90 22.43 -10.36
N VAL A 146 -8.94 21.90 -11.02
CA VAL A 146 -9.60 20.63 -10.64
C VAL A 146 -8.75 19.42 -11.04
N ILE A 147 -8.14 19.41 -12.23
CA ILE A 147 -7.18 18.37 -12.64
C ILE A 147 -6.02 18.33 -11.64
N THR A 148 -5.38 19.47 -11.39
CA THR A 148 -4.29 19.60 -10.41
C THR A 148 -4.75 19.17 -9.02
N ALA A 149 -5.95 19.56 -8.57
CA ALA A 149 -6.47 19.16 -7.26
C ALA A 149 -6.84 17.68 -7.18
N LEU A 150 -7.17 17.01 -8.29
CA LEU A 150 -7.39 15.58 -8.36
C LEU A 150 -6.06 14.82 -8.39
N GLU A 151 -5.13 15.20 -9.26
CA GLU A 151 -3.79 14.61 -9.35
C GLU A 151 -2.98 14.74 -8.05
N ASN A 152 -3.20 15.81 -7.28
CA ASN A 152 -2.54 16.06 -5.99
C ASN A 152 -3.43 15.76 -4.77
N ALA A 153 -4.67 15.29 -4.96
CA ALA A 153 -5.46 14.88 -3.80
C ALA A 153 -4.86 13.60 -3.20
N THR A 154 -4.82 13.54 -1.87
CA THR A 154 -4.39 12.35 -1.14
C THR A 154 -5.60 11.67 -0.54
N ASP A 155 -5.47 10.40 -0.17
CA ASP A 155 -6.49 9.67 0.58
C ASP A 155 -6.61 10.12 2.06
N GLY A 156 -6.05 11.29 2.40
CA GLY A 156 -6.02 11.87 3.74
C GLY A 156 -5.08 11.16 4.72
N LYS A 157 -4.38 10.12 4.29
CA LYS A 157 -3.49 9.30 5.11
C LYS A 157 -2.03 9.78 5.00
N PRO A 158 -1.19 9.54 6.03
CA PRO A 158 0.25 9.70 5.92
C PRO A 158 0.85 8.97 4.72
N THR A 159 1.73 9.67 4.01
CA THR A 159 2.51 9.19 2.86
C THR A 159 4.00 9.06 3.19
N THR A 160 4.47 9.62 4.31
CA THR A 160 5.88 9.57 4.75
C THR A 160 6.02 9.16 6.22
N VAL A 161 7.21 8.71 6.62
CA VAL A 161 7.52 8.39 8.03
C VAL A 161 7.36 9.59 8.97
N GLU A 162 7.64 10.81 8.50
CA GLU A 162 7.42 12.04 9.29
C GLU A 162 5.93 12.30 9.55
N GLU A 163 5.09 12.14 8.53
CA GLU A 163 3.62 12.27 8.65
C GLU A 163 3.02 11.19 9.55
N VAL A 164 3.52 9.94 9.48
CA VAL A 164 3.09 8.87 10.39
C VAL A 164 3.43 9.24 11.84
N ASN A 165 4.64 9.72 12.10
CA ASN A 165 5.05 10.17 13.43
C ASN A 165 4.22 11.38 13.92
N ALA A 166 3.86 12.31 13.03
CA ALA A 166 2.96 13.42 13.37
C ALA A 166 1.52 12.96 13.68
N ALA A 167 1.02 11.96 12.96
CA ALA A 167 -0.26 11.31 13.25
C ALA A 167 -0.24 10.59 14.61
N ILE A 168 0.80 9.78 14.89
CA ILE A 168 1.00 9.12 16.19
C ILE A 168 1.05 10.17 17.30
N ALA A 169 1.80 11.27 17.13
CA ALA A 169 1.91 12.35 18.11
C ALA A 169 0.55 13.01 18.42
N SER A 170 -0.37 13.05 17.44
CA SER A 170 -1.70 13.68 17.56
C SER A 170 -2.79 12.72 18.09
N ALA A 171 -2.65 11.42 17.81
CA ALA A 171 -3.62 10.38 18.16
C ALA A 171 -3.81 10.15 19.68
N GLN A 172 -4.93 9.55 20.06
CA GLN A 172 -5.21 9.00 21.39
C GLN A 172 -5.03 7.48 21.40
N ASP A 173 -4.88 6.87 22.57
CA ASP A 173 -4.83 5.42 22.69
C ASP A 173 -6.13 4.78 22.17
N GLY A 174 -6.02 3.75 21.33
CA GLY A 174 -7.11 3.09 20.63
C GLY A 174 -7.40 3.62 19.22
N ASP A 175 -6.80 4.74 18.80
CA ASP A 175 -6.98 5.28 17.44
C ASP A 175 -6.34 4.38 16.37
N ILE A 176 -6.88 4.46 15.15
CA ILE A 176 -6.35 3.81 13.94
C ILE A 176 -5.76 4.89 13.03
N ILE A 177 -4.50 4.70 12.63
CA ILE A 177 -3.78 5.51 11.66
C ILE A 177 -3.62 4.65 10.41
N GLY A 178 -4.49 4.88 9.42
CA GLY A 178 -4.35 4.27 8.11
C GLY A 178 -3.12 4.83 7.38
N LEU A 179 -2.36 3.98 6.67
CA LEU A 179 -1.25 4.39 5.81
C LEU A 179 -1.71 4.49 4.35
N SER A 180 -1.16 5.43 3.60
CA SER A 180 -1.49 5.59 2.18
C SER A 180 -0.85 4.50 1.32
N ALA A 181 -1.57 4.01 0.31
CA ALA A 181 -1.07 3.02 -0.65
C ALA A 181 0.03 3.60 -1.56
N SER A 182 -0.01 4.91 -1.84
CA SER A 182 1.02 5.65 -2.57
C SER A 182 2.14 6.19 -1.67
N GLY A 183 2.15 5.81 -0.39
CA GLY A 183 3.14 6.28 0.59
C GLY A 183 4.56 5.80 0.30
N THR A 184 5.53 6.71 0.43
CA THR A 184 6.96 6.44 0.33
C THR A 184 7.56 6.26 1.73
N PHE A 185 7.42 5.05 2.27
CA PHE A 185 7.98 4.67 3.57
C PHE A 185 9.35 4.00 3.40
N ASN A 186 10.33 4.74 2.87
CA ASN A 186 11.63 4.21 2.44
C ASN A 186 12.82 4.48 3.37
N THR A 187 12.71 5.45 4.29
CA THR A 187 13.75 5.75 5.28
C THR A 187 13.20 6.35 6.57
N GLY A 188 13.96 6.22 7.66
CA GLY A 188 13.64 6.76 8.98
C GLY A 188 13.01 5.77 9.95
N VAL A 189 12.63 6.25 11.13
CA VAL A 189 12.04 5.43 12.20
C VAL A 189 10.63 5.89 12.49
N ILE A 190 9.66 4.98 12.39
CA ILE A 190 8.30 5.17 12.88
C ILE A 190 8.32 4.87 14.38
N GLU A 191 8.04 5.86 15.21
CA GLU A 191 8.10 5.76 16.68
C GLU A 191 6.73 5.37 17.24
N LEU A 192 6.43 4.07 17.28
CA LEU A 192 5.16 3.55 17.79
C LEU A 192 5.15 3.55 19.32
N ASN A 193 4.96 4.75 19.87
CA ASN A 193 5.09 5.10 21.30
C ASN A 193 3.74 5.35 22.01
N LYS A 194 2.62 5.06 21.34
CA LYS A 194 1.25 5.05 21.89
C LYS A 194 0.53 3.75 21.55
N ALA A 195 -0.54 3.43 22.26
CA ALA A 195 -1.36 2.25 22.01
C ALA A 195 -2.33 2.48 20.83
N VAL A 196 -1.78 2.74 19.64
CA VAL A 196 -2.52 2.99 18.39
C VAL A 196 -2.31 1.85 17.39
N THR A 197 -3.21 1.73 16.42
CA THR A 197 -3.07 0.79 15.29
C THR A 197 -2.51 1.52 14.08
N LEU A 198 -1.39 1.04 13.52
CA LEU A 198 -0.97 1.37 12.17
C LEU A 198 -1.60 0.36 11.20
N ASP A 199 -2.35 0.81 10.20
CA ASP A 199 -3.08 -0.06 9.28
C ASP A 199 -2.76 0.29 7.82
N GLY A 200 -2.08 -0.60 7.11
CA GLY A 200 -1.79 -0.45 5.68
C GLY A 200 -2.88 -0.94 4.74
N ALA A 201 -3.98 -1.51 5.27
CA ALA A 201 -5.11 -2.10 4.52
C ALA A 201 -4.72 -3.17 3.47
N GLY A 202 -3.53 -3.75 3.58
CA GLY A 202 -2.94 -4.68 2.59
C GLY A 202 -2.23 -4.00 1.42
N LEU A 203 -2.18 -2.66 1.39
CA LEU A 203 -1.73 -1.86 0.24
C LEU A 203 -0.45 -1.04 0.53
N ALA A 204 -0.23 -0.61 1.78
CA ALA A 204 0.96 0.16 2.13
C ALA A 204 2.22 -0.71 2.18
N THR A 205 3.33 -0.20 1.61
CA THR A 205 4.61 -0.91 1.56
C THR A 205 5.74 -0.10 2.19
N VAL A 206 6.44 -0.69 3.17
CA VAL A 206 7.66 -0.17 3.79
C VAL A 206 8.87 -0.77 3.09
N ILE A 207 9.81 0.07 2.66
CA ILE A 207 10.97 -0.32 1.85
C ILE A 207 12.26 0.31 2.38
N GLY A 208 13.40 0.06 1.72
CA GLY A 208 14.67 0.71 2.05
C GLY A 208 15.12 0.39 3.48
N ASP A 209 15.52 1.42 4.23
CA ASP A 209 15.97 1.31 5.63
C ASP A 209 14.93 1.78 6.67
N ALA A 210 13.70 2.07 6.25
CA ALA A 210 12.61 2.43 7.16
C ALA A 210 12.27 1.28 8.13
N CYS A 211 11.99 1.61 9.40
CA CYS A 211 11.62 0.62 10.40
C CYS A 211 10.60 1.16 11.41
N ILE A 212 9.99 0.26 12.19
CA ILE A 212 9.05 0.58 13.27
C ILE A 212 9.67 0.22 14.62
N ASP A 213 9.82 1.21 15.49
CA ASP A 213 10.30 1.07 16.87
C ASP A 213 9.13 1.12 17.85
N VAL A 214 8.74 -0.04 18.38
CA VAL A 214 7.54 -0.21 19.22
C VAL A 214 7.89 -0.13 20.71
N THR A 215 7.39 0.91 21.36
CA THR A 215 7.65 1.22 22.77
C THR A 215 6.38 1.34 23.62
N ALA A 216 5.19 1.19 23.04
CA ALA A 216 3.91 1.10 23.76
C ALA A 216 3.31 -0.32 23.73
N ALA A 217 2.85 -0.78 24.90
CA ALA A 217 2.00 -1.97 25.01
C ALA A 217 0.60 -1.68 24.44
N GLY A 218 -0.09 -2.68 23.88
CA GLY A 218 -1.38 -2.50 23.22
C GLY A 218 -1.33 -1.78 21.85
N ALA A 219 -0.15 -1.40 21.36
CA ALA A 219 0.01 -0.89 20.00
C ALA A 219 -0.17 -2.01 18.96
N ALA A 220 -0.62 -1.68 17.75
CA ALA A 220 -0.87 -2.65 16.70
C ALA A 220 -0.30 -2.22 15.33
N ILE A 221 0.05 -3.21 14.51
CA ILE A 221 0.58 -3.04 13.15
C ILE A 221 -0.13 -4.07 12.27
N LYS A 222 -0.86 -3.61 11.25
CA LYS A 222 -1.72 -4.47 10.42
C LYS A 222 -1.63 -4.16 8.94
N GLY A 223 -1.80 -5.15 8.08
CA GLY A 223 -2.02 -4.95 6.64
C GLY A 223 -0.88 -4.24 5.91
N ILE A 224 0.38 -4.44 6.32
CA ILE A 224 1.55 -3.74 5.75
C ILE A 224 2.50 -4.77 5.12
N THR A 225 2.98 -4.45 3.92
CA THR A 225 4.10 -5.17 3.30
C THR A 225 5.42 -4.50 3.71
N PHE A 226 6.40 -5.30 4.11
CA PHE A 226 7.78 -4.90 4.39
C PHE A 226 8.68 -5.53 3.31
N ALA A 227 9.13 -4.73 2.36
CA ALA A 227 10.10 -5.09 1.33
C ALA A 227 11.39 -4.27 1.53
N ASN A 228 11.92 -4.32 2.76
CA ASN A 228 13.12 -3.62 3.17
C ASN A 228 14.37 -4.18 2.49
N THR A 229 15.14 -3.30 1.83
CA THR A 229 16.49 -3.60 1.35
C THR A 229 17.55 -3.30 2.41
N ASN A 230 17.18 -2.93 3.64
CA ASN A 230 18.09 -2.80 4.77
C ASN A 230 17.33 -2.94 6.10
N LEU A 231 17.78 -3.85 6.98
CA LEU A 231 17.14 -4.10 8.29
C LEU A 231 17.83 -3.37 9.46
N ALA A 232 18.75 -2.44 9.19
CA ALA A 232 19.54 -1.74 10.19
C ALA A 232 18.91 -0.43 10.72
N GLY A 233 17.80 0.05 10.17
CA GLY A 233 17.22 1.37 10.51
C GLY A 233 16.95 1.57 12.00
N CYS A 234 16.49 0.53 12.70
CA CYS A 234 16.16 0.57 14.12
C CYS A 234 17.35 0.21 15.04
N PHE A 235 18.55 0.03 14.49
CA PHE A 235 19.74 -0.31 15.27
C PHE A 235 20.13 0.80 16.27
N GLY A 236 20.49 0.41 17.50
CA GLY A 236 20.90 1.37 18.53
C GLY A 236 19.76 2.07 19.27
N ARG A 237 18.51 1.90 18.84
CA ARG A 237 17.29 2.32 19.58
C ARG A 237 17.20 1.56 20.91
N GLU A 238 16.48 2.09 21.91
CA GLU A 238 16.38 1.42 23.22
C GLU A 238 15.78 0.00 23.11
N SER A 239 14.77 -0.16 22.26
CA SER A 239 14.10 -1.43 21.96
C SER A 239 15.06 -2.46 21.36
N ALA A 240 15.87 -2.05 20.39
CA ALA A 240 16.92 -2.85 19.73
C ALA A 240 18.12 -3.13 20.67
N GLY A 241 18.58 -2.13 21.41
CA GLY A 241 19.90 -2.14 22.05
C GLY A 241 21.03 -2.03 21.01
N THR A 242 22.23 -2.45 21.42
CA THR A 242 23.48 -2.13 20.71
C THR A 242 24.14 -3.32 20.00
N SER A 243 23.52 -4.49 20.00
CA SER A 243 24.05 -5.67 19.29
C SER A 243 23.58 -5.67 17.83
N ASP A 244 24.48 -5.96 16.90
CA ASP A 244 24.19 -6.04 15.44
C ASP A 244 23.14 -7.10 15.04
N ASN A 245 22.60 -7.83 16.00
CA ASN A 245 21.68 -8.94 15.80
C ASN A 245 20.35 -8.75 16.54
N GLU A 246 20.08 -7.50 16.93
CA GLU A 246 18.87 -7.04 17.64
C GLU A 246 18.22 -5.88 16.87
N THR A 247 18.06 -6.04 15.55
CA THR A 247 17.53 -5.03 14.62
C THR A 247 16.61 -5.69 13.61
N GLY A 248 15.69 -4.92 13.03
CA GLY A 248 14.71 -5.39 12.05
C GLY A 248 13.85 -4.29 11.46
N ALA A 249 12.94 -4.70 10.56
CA ALA A 249 11.89 -3.86 10.02
C ALA A 249 10.86 -3.49 11.10
N ILE A 250 10.59 -4.41 12.03
CA ILE A 250 9.87 -4.15 13.28
C ILE A 250 10.76 -4.54 14.47
N VAL A 251 10.89 -3.63 15.43
CA VAL A 251 11.65 -3.80 16.67
C VAL A 251 10.76 -3.52 17.87
N ILE A 252 10.50 -4.53 18.70
CA ILE A 252 9.64 -4.42 19.89
C ILE A 252 10.50 -4.34 21.17
N GLY A 253 10.30 -3.28 21.94
CA GLY A 253 11.01 -3.00 23.19
C GLY A 253 10.62 -3.91 24.36
N LYS A 254 11.11 -3.60 25.56
CA LYS A 254 10.90 -4.40 26.79
C LYS A 254 9.54 -4.10 27.45
N ILE A 255 8.44 -4.38 26.73
CA ILE A 255 7.07 -3.94 27.05
C ILE A 255 6.06 -5.10 27.15
N GLY A 256 4.98 -4.89 27.92
CA GLY A 256 3.81 -5.78 27.92
C GLY A 256 3.78 -6.91 28.97
N LYS A 257 4.50 -6.81 30.09
CA LYS A 257 4.61 -7.94 31.05
C LYS A 257 3.30 -8.31 31.74
N ASP A 258 2.53 -7.28 32.05
CA ASP A 258 1.29 -7.32 32.81
C ASP A 258 0.23 -6.43 32.10
N SER A 259 0.26 -6.41 30.76
CA SER A 259 -0.50 -5.49 29.90
C SER A 259 -0.77 -6.11 28.53
N ASP A 260 -1.55 -5.43 27.69
CA ASP A 260 -1.92 -5.92 26.36
C ASP A 260 -0.69 -6.13 25.45
N PRO A 261 -0.68 -7.18 24.60
CA PRO A 261 0.40 -7.45 23.66
C PRO A 261 0.52 -6.33 22.62
N VAL A 262 1.69 -6.24 21.97
CA VAL A 262 1.77 -5.64 20.64
C VAL A 262 1.08 -6.57 19.64
N VAL A 263 0.11 -6.08 18.89
CA VAL A 263 -0.66 -6.92 17.94
C VAL A 263 -0.12 -6.74 16.53
N LEU A 264 0.38 -7.83 15.94
CA LEU A 264 0.82 -7.91 14.56
C LEU A 264 -0.14 -8.86 13.81
N GLU A 265 -0.72 -8.42 12.69
CA GLU A 265 -1.76 -9.17 11.97
C GLU A 265 -1.74 -8.86 10.47
N ASN A 266 -1.88 -9.87 9.60
CA ASN A 266 -1.89 -9.68 8.14
C ASN A 266 -0.70 -8.83 7.63
N LEU A 267 0.52 -9.23 8.02
CA LEU A 267 1.75 -8.59 7.58
C LEU A 267 2.45 -9.46 6.54
N LYS A 268 3.03 -8.84 5.50
CA LYS A 268 3.88 -9.54 4.53
C LYS A 268 5.31 -9.05 4.67
N PHE A 269 6.26 -9.93 4.92
CA PHE A 269 7.69 -9.64 4.92
C PHE A 269 8.30 -10.26 3.66
N ASP A 270 8.59 -9.43 2.66
CA ASP A 270 9.13 -9.86 1.37
C ASP A 270 10.65 -9.72 1.37
N ALA A 271 11.33 -10.86 1.49
CA ALA A 271 12.79 -10.95 1.60
C ALA A 271 13.46 -11.39 0.29
N ASN A 272 12.76 -11.39 -0.85
CA ASN A 272 13.32 -11.85 -2.12
C ASN A 272 14.49 -10.96 -2.61
N ASP A 273 14.40 -9.64 -2.38
CA ASP A 273 15.37 -8.66 -2.90
C ASP A 273 16.50 -8.31 -1.93
N ILE A 274 16.48 -8.84 -0.69
CA ILE A 274 17.55 -8.56 0.29
C ILE A 274 18.80 -9.39 0.00
N THR A 275 19.98 -8.79 0.09
CA THR A 275 21.28 -9.45 -0.11
C THR A 275 22.12 -9.53 1.17
N GLU A 276 23.30 -10.17 1.11
CA GLU A 276 24.23 -10.18 2.23
C GLU A 276 24.84 -8.79 2.49
N ASP A 277 25.12 -8.02 1.43
CA ASP A 277 25.71 -6.68 1.52
C ASP A 277 24.73 -5.67 2.17
N ASP A 278 23.43 -5.82 1.91
CA ASP A 278 22.33 -5.02 2.49
C ASP A 278 22.21 -5.15 4.01
N LEU A 279 22.60 -6.31 4.55
CA LEU A 279 22.68 -6.58 5.97
C LEU A 279 24.04 -6.18 6.55
N GLY A 280 25.06 -6.04 5.72
CA GLY A 280 26.45 -5.82 6.12
C GLY A 280 26.93 -6.90 7.10
N THR A 281 27.56 -6.50 8.20
CA THR A 281 28.01 -7.44 9.25
C THR A 281 26.88 -7.90 10.18
N LYS A 282 25.63 -7.47 9.94
CA LYS A 282 24.52 -7.62 10.89
C LYS A 282 23.78 -8.93 10.70
N LYS A 283 23.37 -9.53 11.82
CA LYS A 283 22.57 -10.76 11.85
C LYS A 283 21.13 -10.39 12.14
N ALA A 284 20.55 -9.59 11.25
CA ALA A 284 19.26 -8.97 11.46
C ALA A 284 18.13 -10.01 11.53
N SER A 285 16.94 -9.54 11.90
CA SER A 285 15.71 -10.33 11.76
C SER A 285 14.61 -9.41 11.25
N TRP A 286 13.63 -9.91 10.51
CA TRP A 286 12.56 -9.05 9.99
C TRP A 286 11.70 -8.48 11.13
N LEU A 287 11.34 -9.34 12.09
CA LEU A 287 10.79 -8.98 13.38
C LEU A 287 11.81 -9.31 14.49
N PHE A 288 12.23 -8.31 15.26
CA PHE A 288 12.99 -8.50 16.50
C PHE A 288 12.14 -8.08 17.71
N SER A 289 12.12 -8.90 18.77
CA SER A 289 11.36 -8.60 19.97
C SER A 289 12.10 -8.90 21.27
N ARG A 290 11.97 -7.96 22.22
CA ARG A 290 12.17 -8.12 23.66
C ARG A 290 10.87 -7.93 24.45
N GLY A 291 9.72 -7.92 23.76
CA GLY A 291 8.40 -7.52 24.24
C GLY A 291 7.32 -8.58 24.06
N TYR A 292 6.15 -8.38 24.69
CA TYR A 292 4.97 -9.21 24.49
C TYR A 292 4.35 -8.87 23.14
N PHE A 293 4.06 -9.89 22.32
CA PHE A 293 3.35 -9.68 21.07
C PHE A 293 2.52 -10.90 20.65
N THR A 294 1.54 -10.66 19.80
CA THR A 294 0.87 -11.69 19.00
C THR A 294 1.18 -11.42 17.53
N LEU A 295 1.45 -12.48 16.76
CA LEU A 295 1.61 -12.42 15.32
C LEU A 295 0.70 -13.47 14.68
N ASP A 296 -0.33 -13.01 13.96
CA ASP A 296 -1.29 -13.85 13.27
C ASP A 296 -1.38 -13.54 11.77
N ASP A 297 -1.78 -14.54 10.98
CA ASP A 297 -2.17 -14.41 9.57
C ASP A 297 -1.13 -13.69 8.68
N SER A 298 0.16 -13.86 8.98
CA SER A 298 1.26 -13.12 8.33
C SER A 298 2.18 -14.03 7.52
N GLU A 299 2.86 -13.46 6.52
CA GLU A 299 3.74 -14.18 5.60
C GLU A 299 5.18 -13.67 5.66
N PHE A 300 6.15 -14.58 5.64
CA PHE A 300 7.56 -14.28 5.40
C PHE A 300 8.00 -15.03 4.13
N VAL A 301 8.29 -14.28 3.07
CA VAL A 301 8.52 -14.81 1.72
C VAL A 301 10.00 -14.64 1.35
N GLY A 302 10.58 -15.64 0.68
CA GLY A 302 11.88 -15.47 0.00
C GLY A 302 13.13 -15.46 0.89
N LEU A 303 13.04 -15.78 2.18
CA LEU A 303 14.17 -15.71 3.11
C LEU A 303 15.41 -16.46 2.57
N SER A 304 16.50 -15.76 2.32
CA SER A 304 17.76 -16.40 1.90
C SER A 304 18.40 -17.24 3.01
N GLY A 305 18.41 -18.57 2.87
CA GLY A 305 19.17 -19.46 3.77
C GLY A 305 20.70 -19.34 3.67
N SER A 306 21.24 -18.40 2.89
CA SER A 306 22.68 -18.26 2.63
C SER A 306 23.41 -17.28 3.56
N PHE A 307 22.70 -16.34 4.18
CA PHE A 307 23.23 -15.34 5.13
C PHE A 307 22.23 -15.14 6.30
N GLN A 308 22.61 -14.49 7.40
CA GLN A 308 21.78 -14.52 8.64
C GLN A 308 20.68 -13.45 8.69
N ASN A 309 19.49 -13.78 8.15
CA ASN A 309 18.32 -12.89 8.03
C ASN A 309 17.02 -13.50 8.61
N ASN A 310 17.04 -13.96 9.87
CA ASN A 310 15.91 -14.70 10.48
C ASN A 310 14.55 -13.97 10.30
N ALA A 311 13.46 -14.70 10.12
CA ALA A 311 12.14 -14.08 10.03
C ALA A 311 11.78 -13.40 11.35
N ILE A 312 11.78 -14.17 12.45
CA ILE A 312 11.46 -13.69 13.79
C ILE A 312 12.59 -14.04 14.74
N ARG A 313 13.00 -13.08 15.57
CA ARG A 313 13.85 -13.30 16.73
C ARG A 313 13.25 -12.76 18.01
N ILE A 314 13.15 -13.62 19.02
CA ILE A 314 12.75 -13.28 20.38
C ILE A 314 13.97 -13.42 21.30
N ASN A 315 14.36 -12.31 21.94
CA ASN A 315 15.43 -12.31 22.94
C ASN A 315 14.86 -12.54 24.35
N CYS A 316 15.07 -13.74 24.87
CA CYS A 316 14.57 -14.22 26.15
C CYS A 316 15.41 -13.79 27.38
N SER A 317 16.35 -12.84 27.24
CA SER A 317 17.28 -12.45 28.31
C SER A 317 16.84 -11.24 29.16
N SER A 318 15.54 -10.94 29.26
CA SER A 318 15.06 -9.74 29.99
C SER A 318 13.92 -10.01 30.98
N ASP A 319 14.04 -9.48 32.21
CA ASP A 319 13.11 -9.75 33.32
C ASP A 319 11.74 -9.10 33.19
N ASN A 320 11.68 -8.03 32.38
CA ASN A 320 10.43 -7.37 31.98
C ASN A 320 9.70 -8.15 30.88
N GLY A 321 10.22 -9.32 30.46
CA GLY A 321 9.72 -10.02 29.29
C GLY A 321 9.59 -11.53 29.34
N ARG A 322 8.64 -11.99 30.15
CA ARG A 322 8.34 -13.41 30.42
C ARG A 322 7.14 -13.90 29.62
N PHE A 323 6.96 -13.39 28.40
CA PHE A 323 5.63 -13.24 27.82
C PHE A 323 5.15 -14.47 27.06
N GLY A 324 3.87 -14.81 27.23
CA GLY A 324 3.16 -15.81 26.44
C GLY A 324 2.85 -15.34 25.02
N SER A 325 3.82 -14.77 24.31
CA SER A 325 3.69 -14.32 22.92
C SER A 325 3.22 -15.47 22.04
N ALA A 326 2.35 -15.18 21.08
CA ALA A 326 1.79 -16.16 20.16
C ALA A 326 2.26 -15.87 18.72
N ILE A 327 2.66 -16.91 18.01
CA ILE A 327 2.97 -16.89 16.58
C ILE A 327 2.08 -17.96 15.95
N THR A 328 1.00 -17.54 15.30
CA THR A 328 -0.07 -18.44 14.84
C THR A 328 -0.51 -18.16 13.41
N ASN A 329 -0.96 -19.20 12.69
CA ASN A 329 -1.52 -19.08 11.34
C ASN A 329 -0.58 -18.41 10.29
N ASN A 330 0.75 -18.38 10.50
CA ASN A 330 1.69 -17.69 9.61
C ASN A 330 2.33 -18.65 8.59
N THR A 331 2.74 -18.12 7.44
CA THR A 331 3.52 -18.85 6.42
C THR A 331 4.96 -18.34 6.37
N PHE A 332 5.93 -19.26 6.37
CA PHE A 332 7.36 -18.96 6.29
C PHE A 332 7.98 -19.73 5.12
N THR A 333 8.56 -19.02 4.16
CA THR A 333 9.26 -19.61 3.01
C THR A 333 10.74 -19.27 3.06
N ILE A 334 11.61 -20.29 2.98
CA ILE A 334 13.06 -20.12 2.93
C ILE A 334 13.66 -20.71 1.65
N ASN A 335 14.53 -19.93 1.02
CA ASN A 335 15.39 -20.37 -0.07
C ASN A 335 16.55 -21.22 0.51
N ALA A 336 16.81 -22.38 -0.08
CA ALA A 336 17.80 -23.33 0.45
C ALA A 336 19.21 -22.71 0.57
N GLY A 337 19.92 -23.03 1.65
CA GLY A 337 21.27 -22.53 1.90
C GLY A 337 22.00 -23.20 3.06
N GLY A 338 23.04 -22.53 3.53
CA GLY A 338 24.03 -23.07 4.47
C GLY A 338 24.27 -22.23 5.73
N SER A 339 23.43 -21.25 6.05
CA SER A 339 23.62 -20.32 7.17
C SER A 339 22.75 -20.62 8.40
N ASP A 340 22.93 -19.85 9.46
CA ASP A 340 22.10 -19.88 10.68
C ASP A 340 20.88 -18.96 10.49
N VAL A 341 19.91 -19.46 9.71
CA VAL A 341 18.62 -18.81 9.48
C VAL A 341 17.53 -19.67 10.11
N GLY A 342 16.79 -19.07 11.04
CA GLY A 342 15.53 -19.61 11.53
C GLY A 342 14.33 -18.87 10.94
N GLY A 343 13.21 -19.57 10.81
CA GLY A 343 11.90 -18.91 10.68
C GLY A 343 11.58 -18.19 11.98
N ILE A 344 11.64 -18.92 13.09
CA ILE A 344 11.45 -18.41 14.44
C ILE A 344 12.66 -18.79 15.31
N LYS A 345 13.31 -17.81 15.91
CA LYS A 345 14.48 -17.98 16.79
C LYS A 345 14.16 -17.51 18.21
N VAL A 346 14.15 -18.43 19.17
CA VAL A 346 13.80 -18.16 20.57
C VAL A 346 14.99 -18.53 21.47
N GLY A 347 15.62 -17.54 22.09
CA GLY A 347 16.84 -17.75 22.86
C GLY A 347 17.53 -16.45 23.32
N ASP A 348 18.82 -16.52 23.61
CA ASP A 348 19.61 -15.36 24.02
C ASP A 348 20.33 -14.69 22.83
N SER A 349 21.27 -13.77 23.13
CA SER A 349 22.00 -13.02 22.10
C SER A 349 22.92 -13.88 21.23
N SER A 350 23.26 -15.12 21.60
CA SER A 350 24.22 -15.98 20.88
C SER A 350 23.73 -17.38 20.53
N SER A 351 22.60 -17.85 21.09
CA SER A 351 22.18 -19.25 21.00
C SER A 351 20.69 -19.45 21.33
N ALA A 352 20.17 -20.67 21.17
CA ALA A 352 18.87 -21.07 21.71
C ALA A 352 18.84 -21.17 23.26
N ILE A 353 19.95 -20.91 23.96
CA ILE A 353 20.03 -21.03 25.43
C ILE A 353 19.17 -19.96 26.09
N ILE A 354 18.25 -20.37 26.97
CA ILE A 354 17.63 -19.47 27.95
C ILE A 354 18.61 -19.31 29.11
N LYS A 355 18.98 -18.07 29.46
CA LYS A 355 19.85 -17.83 30.62
C LYS A 355 19.07 -18.09 31.92
N PRO A 356 19.51 -19.02 32.79
CA PRO A 356 18.85 -19.23 34.07
C PRO A 356 19.11 -18.04 35.00
N SER A 357 18.04 -17.40 35.49
CA SER A 357 18.08 -16.64 36.74
C SER A 357 17.24 -17.37 37.79
N GLU A 358 17.43 -17.05 39.07
CA GLU A 358 17.08 -17.92 40.20
C GLU A 358 15.58 -18.28 40.33
N ASP A 359 14.69 -17.61 39.59
CA ASP A 359 13.24 -17.85 39.53
C ASP A 359 12.67 -18.19 38.11
N ASN A 360 13.52 -18.38 37.09
CA ASN A 360 13.14 -18.02 35.71
C ASN A 360 13.42 -19.12 34.66
N LEU A 361 12.40 -19.92 34.28
CA LEU A 361 12.61 -21.17 33.51
C LEU A 361 12.02 -21.26 32.09
N THR A 362 11.18 -20.32 31.64
CA THR A 362 10.50 -20.43 30.34
C THR A 362 10.26 -19.08 29.67
N CYS A 363 10.70 -18.95 28.41
CA CYS A 363 10.28 -17.84 27.53
C CYS A 363 8.81 -18.00 27.08
N ASN A 364 8.30 -19.24 27.12
CA ASN A 364 6.90 -19.65 26.98
C ASN A 364 6.15 -19.10 25.75
N VAL A 365 6.84 -19.09 24.61
CA VAL A 365 6.26 -18.63 23.33
C VAL A 365 5.35 -19.72 22.75
N THR A 366 4.12 -19.39 22.40
CA THR A 366 3.20 -20.32 21.73
C THR A 366 3.42 -20.23 20.21
N ILE A 367 3.64 -21.36 19.56
CA ILE A 367 3.90 -21.45 18.11
C ILE A 367 3.03 -22.57 17.54
N GLU A 368 1.95 -22.25 16.83
CA GLU A 368 0.96 -23.23 16.35
C GLU A 368 0.35 -22.85 15.00
N SER A 369 -0.07 -23.85 14.21
CA SER A 369 -0.76 -23.63 12.92
C SER A 369 0.06 -22.87 11.88
N ASN A 370 1.38 -22.79 12.03
CA ASN A 370 2.25 -22.14 11.04
C ASN A 370 2.73 -23.16 10.00
N THR A 371 2.92 -22.70 8.78
CA THR A 371 3.46 -23.50 7.65
C THR A 371 4.87 -23.05 7.34
N PHE A 372 5.82 -24.00 7.31
CA PHE A 372 7.23 -23.76 7.06
C PHE A 372 7.68 -24.49 5.79
N ILE A 373 7.94 -23.74 4.72
CA ILE A 373 8.26 -24.25 3.39
C ILE A 373 9.77 -24.13 3.12
N GLY A 374 10.42 -25.23 2.75
CA GLY A 374 11.85 -25.27 2.38
C GLY A 374 12.84 -25.38 3.56
N TYR A 375 12.34 -25.46 4.79
CA TYR A 375 13.16 -25.67 5.99
C TYR A 375 13.55 -27.15 6.14
N LYS A 376 14.72 -27.45 6.70
CA LYS A 376 15.22 -28.84 6.84
C LYS A 376 14.66 -29.58 8.06
N THR A 377 14.26 -28.85 9.08
CA THR A 377 13.89 -29.40 10.40
C THR A 377 12.87 -28.48 11.05
N LEU A 378 11.77 -29.04 11.58
CA LEU A 378 10.70 -28.25 12.17
C LEU A 378 11.12 -27.57 13.48
N LEU A 379 11.72 -28.31 14.41
CA LEU A 379 12.14 -27.81 15.72
C LEU A 379 13.51 -28.39 16.10
N SER A 380 14.44 -27.53 16.51
CA SER A 380 15.74 -27.93 17.05
C SER A 380 16.26 -26.94 18.08
N ALA A 381 16.91 -27.45 19.12
CA ALA A 381 17.72 -26.67 20.07
C ALA A 381 19.18 -26.47 19.61
N GLU A 382 19.59 -27.23 18.59
CA GLU A 382 20.92 -27.27 18.00
C GLU A 382 20.91 -26.65 16.60
N ASN A 383 22.04 -26.07 16.18
CA ASN A 383 22.17 -25.48 14.85
C ASN A 383 23.54 -25.81 14.21
N THR A 384 23.84 -27.10 14.14
CA THR A 384 25.01 -27.63 13.43
C THR A 384 24.79 -27.55 11.91
N SER A 385 25.86 -27.71 11.12
CA SER A 385 25.82 -27.65 9.64
C SER A 385 24.68 -28.47 9.01
N ASP A 386 24.38 -29.60 9.63
CA ASP A 386 23.52 -30.64 9.07
C ASP A 386 22.03 -30.33 9.27
N ILE A 387 21.71 -29.44 10.22
CA ILE A 387 20.35 -29.01 10.62
C ILE A 387 20.12 -27.50 10.47
N ARG A 388 21.07 -26.76 9.90
CA ARG A 388 20.90 -25.36 9.46
C ARG A 388 19.71 -25.20 8.53
N ASN A 389 19.04 -24.05 8.61
CA ASN A 389 17.69 -23.82 8.10
C ASN A 389 16.65 -24.65 8.87
N THR A 390 16.71 -24.58 10.21
CA THR A 390 15.64 -25.09 11.09
C THR A 390 14.52 -24.04 11.15
N ALA A 391 13.25 -24.47 11.00
CA ALA A 391 12.08 -23.60 11.08
C ALA A 391 11.97 -22.91 12.44
N ILE A 392 11.91 -23.68 13.53
CA ILE A 392 11.87 -23.20 14.92
C ILE A 392 13.19 -23.54 15.62
N TYR A 393 14.08 -22.56 15.75
CA TYR A 393 15.33 -22.72 16.50
C TYR A 393 15.13 -22.26 17.94
N ALA A 394 14.86 -23.22 18.83
CA ALA A 394 14.48 -23.00 20.21
C ALA A 394 14.78 -24.22 21.11
N GLN A 395 15.01 -23.99 22.40
CA GLN A 395 14.93 -25.07 23.39
C GLN A 395 13.47 -25.54 23.52
N PRO A 396 13.17 -26.86 23.60
CA PRO A 396 11.78 -27.35 23.71
C PRO A 396 11.02 -26.83 24.93
N SER A 397 11.69 -26.45 26.02
CA SER A 397 11.06 -25.80 27.18
C SER A 397 10.82 -24.29 27.02
N ALA A 398 11.34 -23.68 25.95
CA ALA A 398 11.14 -22.27 25.64
C ALA A 398 9.81 -22.01 24.91
N VAL A 399 9.26 -23.04 24.27
CA VAL A 399 8.15 -22.94 23.31
C VAL A 399 7.06 -23.95 23.64
N ASN A 400 5.81 -23.58 23.37
CA ASN A 400 4.68 -24.49 23.35
C ASN A 400 4.23 -24.68 21.90
N THR A 401 4.36 -25.90 21.38
CA THR A 401 4.03 -26.28 20.00
C THR A 401 2.99 -27.41 19.92
N ALA A 402 2.28 -27.69 21.02
CA ALA A 402 1.49 -28.91 21.19
C ALA A 402 0.11 -28.68 21.87
N SER A 403 -0.37 -27.44 21.95
CA SER A 403 -1.63 -27.09 22.63
C SER A 403 -2.91 -27.28 21.80
N GLY A 404 -2.82 -27.68 20.52
CA GLY A 404 -3.97 -28.26 19.81
C GLY A 404 -3.99 -28.14 18.29
N LYS A 405 -3.02 -27.43 17.68
CA LYS A 405 -2.90 -27.31 16.21
C LYS A 405 -1.45 -27.52 15.79
N GLU A 406 -1.24 -28.37 14.79
CA GLU A 406 0.10 -28.74 14.33
C GLU A 406 0.76 -27.60 13.51
N ASN A 407 2.08 -27.49 13.60
CA ASN A 407 2.87 -26.71 12.63
C ASN A 407 3.31 -27.65 11.50
N ILE A 408 3.27 -27.18 10.27
CA ILE A 408 3.54 -27.97 9.06
C ILE A 408 4.96 -27.66 8.56
N LEU A 409 5.67 -28.69 8.10
CA LEU A 409 6.96 -28.58 7.42
C LEU A 409 6.82 -29.19 6.01
N GLU A 410 7.08 -28.41 4.97
CA GLU A 410 6.94 -28.78 3.54
C GLU A 410 8.26 -28.68 2.76
#